data_AF-A0A7D4I087-F1
#
_entry.id   AF-A0A7D4I087-F1
#
_cell.length_a   1.000
_cell.length_b   1.000
_cell.length_c   1.000
_cell.angle_alpha   90.00
_cell.angle_beta   90.00
_cell.angle_gamma   90.00
#
_symmetry.space_group_name_H-M   'P 1'
#
loop_
_entity.id
_entity.type
_entity.pdbx_description
1 polymer ?
#
loop_
_entity_poly.entity_id
_entity_poly.type
_entity_poly.pdbx_seq_one_letter_code
_entity_poly.pdbx_strand_id
1 'polypeptide(L)'
;MSYCKIYIDSSADKATMDSLLGEGVALFFGRGAVQWDVFRNEVFFSNATPESMTYPVDRSRYYVEIDAESDAIGSEDAFRFGVSKMIIWLRERAKFVVASCDFEDYVVEITGWNWTPEQPLPTISKIN
;
A
#
# COMPACT_ATOMS: atom_id res chain seq x y z
N MET A 1 -12.60 -0.16 -13.55
CA MET A 1 -11.22 -0.63 -13.29
C MET A 1 -11.07 -0.75 -11.79
N SER A 2 -10.40 -1.79 -11.32
CA SER A 2 -10.08 -1.93 -9.91
C SER A 2 -8.93 -0.99 -9.55
N TYR A 3 -9.04 -0.32 -8.41
CA TYR A 3 -8.12 0.69 -7.92
C TYR A 3 -7.72 0.37 -6.49
N CYS A 4 -6.50 0.70 -6.10
CA CYS A 4 -6.13 0.76 -4.70
C CYS A 4 -5.16 1.91 -4.41
N LYS A 5 -5.43 2.62 -3.32
CA LYS A 5 -4.48 3.57 -2.72
C LYS A 5 -3.72 2.91 -1.58
N ILE A 6 -2.41 3.07 -1.53
CA ILE A 6 -1.57 2.53 -0.45
C ILE A 6 -0.79 3.66 0.22
N TYR A 7 -1.04 3.91 1.50
CA TYR A 7 -0.28 4.84 2.32
C TYR A 7 0.99 4.18 2.86
N ILE A 8 2.14 4.84 2.71
CA ILE A 8 3.45 4.29 3.04
C ILE A 8 4.28 5.31 3.84
N ASP A 9 4.72 4.93 5.04
CA ASP A 9 5.80 5.63 5.75
C ASP A 9 7.13 4.89 5.53
N SER A 10 8.06 5.57 4.84
CA SER A 10 9.40 5.05 4.56
C SER A 10 10.42 6.19 4.63
N SER A 11 11.63 5.86 5.10
CA SER A 11 12.77 6.79 5.05
C SER A 11 13.39 6.92 3.66
N ALA A 12 13.00 6.06 2.72
CA ALA A 12 13.43 6.14 1.33
C ALA A 12 12.98 7.44 0.65
N ASP A 13 13.77 7.92 -0.31
CA ASP A 13 13.34 9.02 -1.17
C ASP A 13 12.35 8.54 -2.25
N LYS A 14 11.78 9.49 -3.00
CA LYS A 14 10.76 9.19 -4.02
C LYS A 14 11.29 8.24 -5.09
N ALA A 15 12.52 8.43 -5.56
CA ALA A 15 13.11 7.61 -6.63
C ALA A 15 13.33 6.16 -6.17
N THR A 16 13.81 5.99 -4.94
CA THR A 16 13.97 4.68 -4.32
C THR A 16 12.61 4.01 -4.10
N MET A 17 11.61 4.75 -3.64
CA MET A 17 10.24 4.23 -3.50
C MET A 17 9.65 3.80 -4.85
N ASP A 18 9.83 4.58 -5.90
CA ASP A 18 9.35 4.25 -7.24
C ASP A 18 10.03 3.00 -7.80
N SER A 19 11.35 2.89 -7.66
CA SER A 19 12.10 1.67 -8.03
C SER A 19 11.58 0.45 -7.26
N LEU A 20 11.36 0.60 -5.95
CA LEU A 20 10.85 -0.47 -5.10
C LEU A 20 9.45 -0.92 -5.54
N LEU A 21 8.57 0.02 -5.87
CA LEU A 21 7.23 -0.29 -6.37
C LEU A 21 7.29 -0.98 -7.74
N GLY A 22 8.17 -0.55 -8.63
CA GLY A 22 8.39 -1.21 -9.92
C GLY A 22 8.84 -2.67 -9.77
N GLU A 23 9.68 -2.98 -8.78
CA GLU A 23 10.04 -4.37 -8.45
C GLU A 23 8.82 -5.17 -7.96
N GLY A 24 8.04 -4.61 -7.04
CA GLY A 24 6.81 -5.23 -6.54
C GLY A 24 5.79 -5.49 -7.65
N VAL A 25 5.61 -4.53 -8.54
CA VAL A 25 4.73 -4.65 -9.70
C VAL A 25 5.17 -5.80 -10.62
N ALA A 26 6.47 -5.85 -10.96
CA ALA A 26 7.01 -6.91 -11.78
C ALA A 26 6.87 -8.30 -11.13
N LEU A 27 7.01 -8.39 -9.81
CA LEU A 27 6.90 -9.63 -9.04
C LEU A 27 5.46 -10.16 -8.95
N PHE A 28 4.48 -9.29 -8.71
CA PHE A 28 3.13 -9.72 -8.32
C PHE A 28 2.08 -9.59 -9.43
N PHE A 29 2.33 -8.75 -10.44
CA PHE A 29 1.38 -8.51 -11.54
C PHE A 29 1.98 -8.85 -12.91
N GLY A 30 3.31 -8.83 -13.04
CA GLY A 30 3.99 -8.88 -14.34
C GLY A 30 4.05 -7.51 -15.01
N ARG A 31 4.88 -7.38 -16.05
CA ARG A 31 5.10 -6.08 -16.71
C ARG A 31 3.86 -5.64 -17.49
N GLY A 32 3.39 -4.43 -17.21
CA GLY A 32 2.28 -3.79 -17.94
C GLY A 32 0.88 -4.21 -17.50
N ALA A 33 0.74 -4.98 -16.42
CA ALA A 33 -0.56 -5.39 -15.89
C ALA A 33 -1.25 -4.30 -15.04
N VAL A 34 -0.46 -3.37 -14.49
CA VAL A 34 -0.95 -2.24 -13.69
C VAL A 34 -0.17 -0.97 -14.03
N GLN A 35 -0.82 0.17 -13.84
CA GLN A 35 -0.16 1.46 -13.69
C GLN A 35 0.02 1.78 -12.21
N TRP A 36 1.09 2.51 -11.88
CA TRP A 36 1.30 3.02 -10.53
C TRP A 36 1.88 4.42 -10.56
N ASP A 37 1.49 5.24 -9.59
CA ASP A 37 2.03 6.58 -9.39
C ASP A 37 2.37 6.83 -7.92
N VAL A 38 3.58 7.35 -7.68
CA VAL A 38 4.07 7.68 -6.33
C VAL A 38 3.90 9.16 -6.05
N PHE A 39 3.18 9.47 -4.99
CA PHE A 39 2.93 10.83 -4.54
C PHE A 39 3.57 11.08 -3.17
N ARG A 40 4.09 12.30 -2.99
CA ARG A 40 4.41 12.80 -1.65
C ARG A 40 3.10 13.20 -0.97
N ASN A 41 2.97 12.85 0.29
CA ASN A 41 1.82 13.22 1.08
C ASN A 41 2.07 14.54 1.80
N GLU A 42 1.57 15.65 1.23
CA GLU A 42 1.75 17.00 1.79
C GLU A 42 1.14 17.16 3.19
N VAL A 43 0.15 16.35 3.56
CA VAL A 43 -0.45 16.37 4.91
C VAL A 43 0.57 15.98 5.98
N PHE A 44 1.33 14.91 5.73
CA PHE A 44 2.42 14.46 6.60
C PHE A 44 3.45 15.58 6.86
N PHE A 45 3.79 16.35 5.81
CA PHE A 45 4.83 17.38 5.90
C PHE A 45 4.36 18.71 6.49
N SER A 46 3.04 18.94 6.59
CA SER A 46 2.50 20.23 7.01
C SER A 46 2.00 20.25 8.45
N ASN A 47 1.35 19.19 8.95
CA ASN A 47 0.57 19.29 10.20
C ASN A 47 0.48 18.01 11.04
N ALA A 48 1.32 16.99 10.83
CA ALA A 48 1.23 15.76 11.62
C ALA A 48 1.52 16.03 13.10
N THR A 49 0.51 15.85 13.98
CA THR A 49 0.70 15.89 15.43
C THR A 49 0.96 14.48 15.95
N PRO A 50 1.67 14.30 17.07
CA PRO A 50 1.89 12.97 17.65
C PRO A 50 0.58 12.18 17.89
N GLU A 51 -0.51 12.89 18.16
CA GLU A 51 -1.84 12.32 18.42
C GLU A 51 -2.53 11.84 17.13
N SER A 52 -2.25 12.46 15.98
CA SER A 52 -2.82 12.08 14.68
C SER A 52 -2.03 10.98 13.96
N MET A 53 -0.85 10.59 14.48
CA MET A 53 0.00 9.52 13.91
C MET A 53 -0.62 8.11 13.95
N THR A 54 -1.86 7.98 14.40
CA THR A 54 -2.67 6.78 14.23
C THR A 54 -3.40 6.76 12.89
N TYR A 55 -3.64 7.89 12.23
CA TYR A 55 -4.33 7.97 10.94
C TYR A 55 -3.34 7.79 9.76
N PRO A 56 -3.70 7.02 8.71
CA PRO A 56 -2.79 6.72 7.62
C PRO A 56 -2.30 7.97 6.87
N VAL A 57 -3.21 8.92 6.62
CA VAL A 57 -2.91 10.18 5.92
C VAL A 57 -1.97 11.09 6.71
N ASP A 58 -2.01 11.06 8.03
CA ASP A 58 -1.15 11.90 8.86
C ASP A 58 0.20 11.25 9.11
N ARG A 59 0.25 9.91 9.14
CA ARG A 59 1.45 9.13 9.44
C ARG A 59 2.35 8.87 8.24
N SER A 60 1.81 8.86 7.03
CA SER A 60 2.51 8.30 5.86
C SER A 60 3.11 9.40 4.99
N ARG A 61 4.42 9.35 4.77
CA ARG A 61 5.17 10.28 3.90
C ARG A 61 4.76 10.22 2.43
N TYR A 62 4.33 9.05 1.98
CA TYR A 62 3.94 8.80 0.60
C TYR A 62 2.57 8.13 0.56
N TYR A 63 1.91 8.28 -0.57
CA TYR A 63 0.89 7.33 -0.99
C TYR A 63 1.18 6.90 -2.42
N VAL A 64 0.80 5.68 -2.74
CA VAL A 64 0.79 5.15 -4.10
C VAL A 64 -0.63 4.93 -4.54
N GLU A 65 -0.87 5.13 -5.82
CA GLU A 65 -2.12 4.77 -6.48
C GLU A 65 -1.79 3.67 -7.49
N ILE A 66 -2.56 2.57 -7.45
CA ILE A 66 -2.38 1.41 -8.34
C ILE A 66 -3.70 1.16 -9.05
N ASP A 67 -3.63 1.15 -10.38
CA ASP A 67 -4.76 0.93 -11.27
C ASP A 67 -4.56 -0.32 -12.12
N ALA A 68 -5.58 -1.17 -12.17
CA ALA A 68 -5.60 -2.33 -13.05
C ALA A 68 -5.69 -1.90 -14.52
N GLU A 69 -4.74 -2.31 -15.36
CA GLU A 69 -4.90 -2.21 -16.80
C GLU A 69 -5.88 -3.29 -17.26
N SER A 70 -7.08 -2.89 -17.69
CA SER A 70 -8.26 -3.75 -17.87
C SER A 70 -8.00 -4.99 -18.71
N ASP A 71 -7.09 -4.89 -19.68
CA ASP A 71 -6.85 -5.93 -20.67
C ASP A 71 -5.66 -6.82 -20.30
N ALA A 72 -4.82 -6.42 -19.34
CA ALA A 72 -3.56 -7.08 -19.03
C ALA A 72 -3.61 -7.96 -17.76
N ILE A 73 -4.50 -7.64 -16.81
CA ILE A 73 -4.51 -8.32 -15.51
C ILE A 73 -5.33 -9.63 -15.48
N GLY A 74 -6.12 -9.88 -16.52
CA GLY A 74 -6.89 -11.11 -16.72
C GLY A 74 -8.15 -11.24 -15.84
N SER A 75 -8.11 -10.82 -14.57
CA SER A 75 -9.29 -10.79 -13.69
C SER A 75 -9.15 -9.81 -12.51
N GLU A 76 -10.29 -9.40 -11.95
CA GLU A 76 -10.31 -8.58 -10.74
C GLU A 76 -9.68 -9.30 -9.52
N ASP A 77 -9.88 -10.61 -9.39
CA ASP A 77 -9.26 -11.41 -8.32
C ASP A 77 -7.73 -11.43 -8.44
N ALA A 78 -7.19 -11.47 -9.66
CA ALA A 78 -5.75 -11.38 -9.89
C ALA A 78 -5.18 -10.03 -9.43
N PHE A 79 -5.90 -8.93 -9.68
CA PHE A 79 -5.51 -7.61 -9.18
C PHE A 79 -5.54 -7.56 -7.66
N ARG A 80 -6.64 -7.98 -7.02
CA ARG A 80 -6.79 -7.97 -5.55
C ARG A 80 -5.69 -8.81 -4.89
N PHE A 81 -5.41 -10.00 -5.42
CA PHE A 81 -4.35 -10.86 -4.92
C PHE A 81 -2.96 -10.23 -5.08
N GLY A 82 -2.66 -9.66 -6.25
CA GLY A 82 -1.40 -8.96 -6.51
C GLY A 82 -1.18 -7.79 -5.55
N VAL A 83 -2.22 -6.96 -5.33
CA VAL A 83 -2.17 -5.83 -4.38
C VAL A 83 -1.92 -6.33 -2.96
N SER A 84 -2.64 -7.37 -2.51
CA SER A 84 -2.42 -7.96 -1.18
C SER A 84 -1.00 -8.50 -0.99
N LYS A 85 -0.43 -9.15 -2.00
CA LYS A 85 0.98 -9.61 -1.96
C LYS A 85 1.97 -8.44 -1.92
N MET A 86 1.70 -7.40 -2.70
CA MET A 86 2.50 -6.18 -2.70
C MET A 86 2.46 -5.48 -1.34
N ILE A 87 1.30 -5.43 -0.67
CA ILE A 87 1.17 -4.86 0.68
C ILE A 87 2.01 -5.64 1.69
N ILE A 88 1.95 -6.98 1.69
CA ILE A 88 2.80 -7.81 2.57
C ILE A 88 4.28 -7.50 2.33
N TRP A 89 4.68 -7.48 1.06
CA TRP A 89 6.05 -7.23 0.67
C TRP A 89 6.55 -5.83 1.06
N LEU A 90 5.69 -4.80 0.95
CA LEU A 90 5.99 -3.44 1.39
C LEU A 90 6.07 -3.36 2.92
N ARG A 91 5.24 -4.10 3.68
CA ARG A 91 5.27 -4.11 5.16
C ARG A 91 6.59 -4.64 5.72
N GLU A 92 7.29 -5.50 4.99
CA GLU A 92 8.64 -5.95 5.35
C GLU A 92 9.73 -4.88 5.12
N ARG A 93 9.42 -3.83 4.35
CA ARG A 93 10.40 -2.85 3.83
C ARG A 93 10.11 -1.41 4.22
N ALA A 94 8.95 -1.14 4.78
CA ALA A 94 8.51 0.18 5.22
C ALA A 94 8.07 0.14 6.69
N LYS A 95 8.04 1.31 7.34
CA LYS A 95 7.68 1.43 8.76
C LYS A 95 6.18 1.30 8.99
N PHE A 96 5.39 1.66 7.99
CA PHE A 96 3.94 1.63 8.04
C PHE A 96 3.40 1.53 6.62
N VAL A 97 2.46 0.62 6.39
CA VAL A 97 1.79 0.41 5.10
C VAL A 97 0.33 0.08 5.34
N VAL A 98 -0.54 0.90 4.78
CA VAL A 98 -2.01 0.74 4.89
C VAL A 98 -2.62 0.85 3.52
N ALA A 99 -3.56 -0.05 3.24
CA ALA A 99 -4.34 -0.03 2.04
C ALA A 99 -5.63 0.75 2.27
N SER A 100 -6.04 1.51 1.26
CA SER A 100 -7.36 2.10 1.12
C SER A 100 -7.85 1.75 -0.28
N CYS A 101 -8.47 0.58 -0.38
CA CYS A 101 -8.98 0.03 -1.63
C CYS A 101 -10.47 -0.31 -1.47
N ASP A 102 -11.20 -0.55 -2.56
CA ASP A 102 -12.60 -0.99 -2.50
C ASP A 102 -12.80 -2.42 -1.95
N PHE A 103 -11.70 -3.12 -1.65
CA PHE A 103 -11.65 -4.52 -1.23
C PHE A 103 -10.83 -4.71 0.06
N GLU A 104 -10.94 -3.78 1.01
CA GLU A 104 -10.18 -3.82 2.28
C GLU A 104 -10.38 -5.13 3.05
N ASP A 105 -11.59 -5.71 3.04
CA ASP A 105 -11.87 -7.01 3.67
C ASP A 105 -10.99 -8.13 3.09
N TYR A 106 -10.80 -8.15 1.78
CA TYR A 106 -9.91 -9.10 1.10
C TYR A 106 -8.44 -8.85 1.47
N VAL A 107 -8.04 -7.59 1.62
CA VAL A 107 -6.70 -7.24 2.12
C VAL A 107 -6.51 -7.76 3.54
N VAL A 108 -7.49 -7.60 4.44
CA VAL A 108 -7.42 -8.12 5.81
C VAL A 108 -7.31 -9.65 5.79
N GLU A 109 -8.12 -10.33 4.98
CA GLU A 109 -8.11 -11.79 4.86
C GLU A 109 -6.73 -12.33 4.47
N ILE A 110 -6.08 -11.72 3.48
CA ILE A 110 -4.78 -12.18 2.96
C ILE A 110 -3.60 -11.71 3.82
N THR A 111 -3.66 -10.49 4.35
CA THR A 111 -2.51 -9.84 5.00
C THR A 111 -2.58 -9.88 6.53
N GLY A 112 -3.70 -10.32 7.10
CA GLY A 112 -3.97 -10.44 8.53
C GLY A 112 -4.34 -9.14 9.24
N TRP A 113 -4.20 -7.98 8.58
CA TRP A 113 -4.50 -6.67 9.15
C TRP A 113 -4.64 -5.58 8.08
N ASN A 114 -5.56 -4.64 8.30
CA ASN A 114 -5.57 -3.32 7.67
C ASN A 114 -6.01 -2.28 8.71
N TRP A 115 -5.80 -1.00 8.44
CA TRP A 115 -6.14 0.04 9.39
C TRP A 115 -7.65 0.18 9.59
N THR A 116 -8.08 0.27 10.85
CA THR A 116 -9.40 0.79 11.23
C THR A 116 -9.26 1.73 12.43
N PRO A 117 -10.25 2.59 12.75
CA PRO A 117 -10.23 3.40 13.96
C PRO A 117 -10.06 2.58 15.25
N GLU A 118 -10.61 1.36 15.28
CA GLU A 118 -10.53 0.44 16.42
C GLU A 118 -9.19 -0.33 16.46
N GLN A 119 -8.55 -0.52 15.30
CA GLN A 119 -7.28 -1.23 15.13
C GLN A 119 -6.27 -0.41 14.31
N PRO A 120 -5.81 0.75 14.83
CA PRO A 120 -5.03 1.72 14.05
C PRO A 120 -3.57 1.31 13.84
N LEU A 121 -3.11 0.27 14.53
CA LEU A 121 -1.76 -0.25 14.44
C LEU A 121 -1.79 -1.72 14.04
N PRO A 122 -0.80 -2.20 13.27
CA PRO A 122 -0.71 -3.60 12.92
C PRO A 122 -0.69 -4.46 14.17
N THR A 123 -1.52 -5.49 14.17
CA THR A 123 -1.44 -6.58 15.14
C THR A 123 -0.09 -7.26 14.92
N ILE A 124 0.89 -6.95 15.77
CA ILE A 124 2.23 -7.54 15.67
C ILE A 124 2.10 -9.03 15.92
N SER A 125 1.92 -9.82 14.86
CA SER A 125 2.28 -11.22 14.88
C SER A 125 3.68 -11.31 14.29
N LYS A 126 4.69 -11.29 15.16
CA LYS A 126 6.02 -11.77 14.80
C LYS A 126 5.85 -13.23 14.38
N ILE A 127 5.81 -13.49 13.08
CA ILE A 127 6.04 -14.83 12.57
C ILE A 127 7.57 -14.95 12.48
N ASN A 128 8.12 -15.75 13.41
CA ASN A 128 9.49 -16.25 13.34
C ASN A 128 9.67 -17.12 12.10
#